data_AF-A0A2G6DDN4-F1
#
_entry.id   AF-A0A2G6DDN4-F1
#
_cell.length_a   1.000
_cell.length_b   1.000
_cell.length_c   1.000
_cell.angle_alpha   90.00
_cell.angle_beta   90.00
_cell.angle_gamma   90.00
#
_symmetry.space_group_name_H-M   'P 1'
#
loop_
_entity.id
_entity.type
_entity.pdbx_description
1 polymer ?
#
loop_
_entity_poly.entity_id
_entity_poly.type
_entity_poly.pdbx_seq_one_letter_code
_entity_poly.pdbx_strand_id
1 'polypeptide(L)' 'MTSLNIKTKASASSLDAIKTLLLSIDPDAVISFDDDCELSKEDGRHLRETYEKKQNGQLKFYNDMALKQRLDLKGYKW' A
#
# COMPACT_ATOMS: atom_id res chain seq x y z
N MET A 1 10.52 18.75 -14.13
CA MET A 1 10.27 18.10 -12.83
C MET A 1 11.19 18.74 -11.82
N THR A 2 10.63 19.31 -10.75
CA THR A 2 11.37 19.99 -9.69
C THR A 2 11.19 19.18 -8.41
N SER A 3 12.27 18.90 -7.69
CA SER A 3 12.24 18.09 -6.47
C SER A 3 12.63 18.92 -5.25
N LEU A 4 11.94 18.70 -4.14
CA LEU A 4 12.25 19.28 -2.83
C LEU A 4 12.41 18.13 -1.81
N ASN A 5 13.51 18.12 -1.06
CA ASN A 5 13.73 17.18 0.04
C ASN A 5 13.55 17.93 1.37
N ILE A 6 12.69 17.42 2.26
CA ILE A 6 12.34 18.05 3.53
C ILE A 6 12.73 17.11 4.68
N LYS A 7 13.65 17.57 5.55
CA LYS A 7 13.95 16.92 6.84
C LYS A 7 13.41 17.78 7.97
N THR A 8 12.48 17.23 8.76
CA THR A 8 11.77 17.99 9.80
C THR A 8 11.48 17.13 11.03
N LYS A 9 11.21 17.79 12.17
CA LYS A 9 10.73 17.18 13.42
C LYS A 9 9.23 17.41 13.64
N ALA A 10 8.53 17.89 12.60
CA ALA A 10 7.10 18.16 12.67
C ALA A 10 6.31 16.86 12.96
N SER A 11 5.19 17.00 13.67
CA SER A 11 4.28 15.89 13.96
C SER A 11 3.64 15.31 12.68
N ALA A 12 3.18 14.07 12.74
CA ALA A 12 2.44 13.43 11.64
C ALA A 12 1.24 14.28 11.15
N SER A 13 0.50 14.89 12.08
CA SER A 13 -0.61 15.80 11.74
C SER A 13 -0.18 17.01 10.91
N SER A 14 1.01 17.56 11.17
CA SER A 14 1.56 18.68 10.42
C SER A 14 2.01 18.22 9.03
N LEU A 15 2.59 17.01 8.93
CA LEU A 15 2.97 16.42 7.64
C LEU A 15 1.76 16.13 6.76
N ASP A 16 0.65 15.66 7.32
CA ASP A 16 -0.60 15.44 6.58
C ASP A 16 -1.20 16.75 6.06
N ALA A 17 -1.12 17.83 6.84
CA ALA A 17 -1.55 19.15 6.39
C ALA A 17 -0.71 19.64 5.19
N ILE A 18 0.62 19.45 5.26
CA ILE A 18 1.54 19.78 4.16
C ILE A 18 1.23 18.95 2.91
N LYS A 19 0.99 17.64 3.08
CA LYS A 19 0.60 16.72 2.00
C LYS A 19 -0.68 17.19 1.32
N THR A 20 -1.69 17.54 2.11
CA THR A 20 -2.99 18.02 1.61
C THR A 20 -2.84 19.31 0.84
N LEU A 21 -2.01 20.24 1.32
CA LEU A 21 -1.72 21.49 0.63
C LEU A 21 -1.01 21.25 -0.71
N LEU A 22 0.00 20.38 -0.74
CA LEU A 22 0.73 20.09 -1.97
C LEU A 22 -0.18 19.47 -3.05
N LEU A 23 -1.00 18.49 -2.66
CA LEU A 23 -1.93 17.82 -3.57
C LEU A 23 -3.09 18.71 -4.03
N SER A 24 -3.42 19.78 -3.30
CA SER A 24 -4.45 20.74 -3.74
C SER A 24 -3.92 21.73 -4.78
N ILE A 25 -2.61 21.99 -4.78
CA ILE A 25 -1.94 22.87 -5.75
C ILE A 25 -1.55 22.07 -7.00
N ASP A 26 -0.97 20.90 -6.81
CA ASP A 26 -0.52 19.99 -7.87
C ASP A 26 -1.06 18.58 -7.58
N PRO A 27 -2.18 18.19 -8.19
CA PRO A 27 -2.78 16.87 -8.01
C PRO A 27 -1.87 15.71 -8.43
N ASP A 28 -0.89 15.97 -9.31
CA ASP A 28 0.04 14.97 -9.82
C ASP A 28 1.35 14.92 -9.01
N ALA A 29 1.45 15.70 -7.92
CA ALA A 29 2.63 15.73 -7.07
C ALA A 29 2.91 14.36 -6.43
N VAL A 30 4.14 13.88 -6.60
CA VAL A 30 4.61 12.62 -6.01
C VAL A 30 5.25 12.89 -4.66
N ILE A 31 4.65 12.37 -3.59
CA ILE A 31 5.14 12.52 -2.21
C ILE A 31 5.70 11.16 -1.76
N SER A 32 7.03 11.09 -1.71
CA SER A 32 7.77 9.93 -1.22
C SER A 32 8.37 10.23 0.16
N PHE A 33 8.23 9.30 1.07
CA PHE A 33 8.91 9.33 2.36
C PHE A 33 10.15 8.45 2.26
N ASP A 34 11.27 8.91 2.81
CA ASP A 34 12.46 8.08 3.08
C ASP A 34 12.18 7.17 4.29
N ASP A 35 10.95 6.66 4.43
CA ASP A 35 10.70 5.57 5.35
C ASP A 35 11.44 4.37 4.77
N ASP A 36 12.35 3.82 5.55
CA ASP A 36 12.85 2.48 5.35
C ASP A 36 11.62 1.58 5.24
N CYS A 37 11.24 1.27 4.00
CA CYS A 37 10.17 0.32 3.77
C CYS A 37 10.63 -0.96 4.47
N GLU A 38 9.97 -1.33 5.57
CA GLU A 38 10.30 -2.56 6.30
C GLU A 38 10.19 -3.79 5.38
N LEU A 39 9.45 -3.62 4.28
CA LEU A 39 9.34 -4.57 3.19
C LEU A 39 10.53 -4.46 2.24
N SER A 40 11.07 -5.61 1.87
CA SER A 40 12.02 -5.70 0.77
C SER A 40 11.39 -5.12 -0.52
N LYS A 41 12.23 -4.71 -1.49
CA LYS A 41 11.73 -4.24 -2.80
C LYS A 41 10.80 -5.25 -3.47
N GLU A 42 11.06 -6.54 -3.25
CA GLU A 42 10.25 -7.62 -3.78
C GLU A 42 8.89 -7.71 -3.09
N ASP A 43 8.86 -7.64 -1.76
CA ASP A 43 7.61 -7.64 -0.99
C ASP A 43 6.76 -6.40 -1.26
N GLY A 44 7.40 -5.22 -1.38
CA GLY A 44 6.73 -3.99 -1.76
C GLY A 44 6.10 -4.08 -3.16
N ARG A 45 6.78 -4.73 -4.12
CA ARG A 45 6.22 -5.00 -5.45
C ARG A 45 5.04 -5.97 -5.36
N HIS A 46 5.16 -7.08 -4.66
CA HIS A 46 4.09 -8.07 -4.50
C HIS A 46 2.85 -7.47 -3.81
N LEU A 47 3.05 -6.62 -2.81
CA LEU A 47 1.96 -5.92 -2.14
C LEU A 47 1.24 -4.97 -3.10
N ARG A 48 1.98 -4.20 -3.90
CA ARG A 48 1.42 -3.30 -4.92
C ARG A 48 0.60 -4.07 -5.96
N GLU A 49 1.16 -5.14 -6.51
CA GLU A 49 0.44 -6.00 -7.47
C GLU A 49 -0.84 -6.60 -6.88
N THR A 50 -0.79 -7.03 -5.61
CA THR A 50 -1.96 -7.55 -4.90
C THR A 50 -3.02 -6.47 -4.72
N TYR A 51 -2.62 -5.25 -4.37
CA TYR A 51 -3.52 -4.12 -4.24
C TYR A 51 -4.16 -3.74 -5.59
N GLU A 52 -3.41 -3.71 -6.67
CA GLU A 52 -3.95 -3.44 -8.02
C GLU A 52 -4.96 -4.53 -8.44
N LYS A 53 -4.65 -5.81 -8.19
CA LYS A 53 -5.61 -6.91 -8.42
C LYS A 53 -6.88 -6.74 -7.59
N LYS A 54 -6.79 -6.21 -6.36
CA LYS A 54 -7.97 -5.88 -5.54
C LYS A 54 -8.83 -4.83 -6.24
N GLN A 55 -8.21 -3.71 -6.65
CA GLN A 55 -8.90 -2.59 -7.27
C GLN A 55 -9.57 -3.00 -8.59
N ASN A 56 -8.92 -3.87 -9.36
CA ASN A 56 -9.44 -4.41 -10.62
C ASN A 56 -10.46 -5.55 -10.43
N GLY A 57 -10.86 -5.87 -9.20
CA GLY A 57 -11.84 -6.94 -8.92
C GLY A 57 -11.34 -8.35 -9.24
N GLN A 58 -10.03 -8.55 -9.36
CA GLN A 58 -9.40 -9.81 -9.73
C GLN A 58 -9.10 -10.71 -8.52
N LEU A 59 -9.18 -10.17 -7.30
CA LEU A 59 -9.05 -10.95 -6.07
C LEU A 59 -10.36 -11.63 -5.69
N LYS A 60 -10.27 -12.93 -5.38
CA LYS A 60 -11.37 -13.68 -4.78
C LYS A 60 -11.17 -13.76 -3.28
N PHE A 61 -12.15 -13.26 -2.53
CA PHE A 61 -12.19 -13.34 -1.08
C PHE A 61 -12.98 -14.57 -0.64
N TYR A 62 -12.51 -15.24 0.41
CA TYR A 62 -13.18 -16.38 1.01
C TYR A 62 -13.34 -16.11 2.49
N ASN A 63 -14.48 -16.51 3.06
CA ASN A 63 -14.61 -16.64 4.50
C ASN A 63 -13.89 -17.93 4.96
N ASP A 64 -13.65 -18.04 6.26
CA ASP A 64 -12.89 -19.13 6.85
C ASP A 64 -13.45 -20.52 6.51
N MET A 65 -14.79 -20.67 6.50
CA MET A 65 -15.44 -21.92 6.14
C MET A 65 -15.18 -22.31 4.68
N ALA A 66 -15.33 -21.38 3.74
CA ALA A 66 -15.09 -21.60 2.32
C ALA A 66 -13.60 -21.86 2.03
N LEU A 67 -12.71 -21.20 2.77
CA LEU A 67 -11.27 -21.42 2.69
C LEU A 67 -10.91 -22.83 3.16
N LYS A 68 -11.41 -23.24 4.33
CA LYS A 68 -11.17 -24.57 4.91
C LYS A 68 -11.63 -25.68 3.98
N GLN A 69 -12.85 -25.61 3.45
CA GLN A 69 -13.36 -26.59 2.48
C GLN A 69 -12.47 -26.71 1.24
N ARG A 70 -11.94 -25.58 0.73
CA ARG A 70 -11.05 -25.59 -0.43
C ARG A 70 -9.68 -26.19 -0.15
N LEU A 71 -9.16 -25.95 1.04
CA LEU A 71 -7.89 -26.51 1.47
C LEU A 71 -8.02 -28.02 1.67
N ASP A 72 -9.11 -28.47 2.31
CA ASP A 72 -9.44 -29.88 2.48
C ASP A 72 -9.57 -30.59 1.11
N LEU A 73 -10.26 -29.97 0.14
CA LEU A 73 -10.37 -30.48 -1.23
C LEU A 73 -9.02 -30.61 -1.96
N LYS A 74 -8.03 -29.84 -1.55
CA LYS A 74 -6.66 -29.88 -2.10
C LYS A 74 -5.71 -30.72 -1.26
N GLY A 75 -6.19 -31.38 -0.21
CA GLY A 75 -5.40 -32.22 0.68
C GLY A 75 -4.54 -31.45 1.69
N TYR A 76 -4.78 -30.14 1.86
CA TYR A 76 -4.13 -29.33 2.87
C TYR A 76 -4.97 -29.31 4.14
N LYS A 77 -4.35 -29.53 5.30
CA LYS A 77 -4.99 -29.35 6.60
C LYS A 77 -4.84 -27.89 7.05
N TRP A 78 -5.96 -27.27 7.40
CA TRP A 78 -6.04 -25.94 8.00
C TRP A 78 -6.36 -26.03 9.49
#